data_AF-A0AB32V0K0-F1
#
_entry.id   AF-A0AB32V0K0-F1
#
_cell.length_a   1.000
_cell.length_b   1.000
_cell.length_c   1.000
_cell.angle_alpha   90.00
_cell.angle_beta   90.00
_cell.angle_gamma   90.00
#
_symmetry.space_group_name_H-M   'P 1'
#
loop_
_entity.id
_entity.type
_entity.pdbx_description
1 polymer ?
#
loop_
_entity_poly.entity_id
_entity_poly.type
_entity_poly.pdbx_seq_one_letter_code
_entity_poly.pdbx_strand_id
1 'polypeptide(L)'
;MTSTLLVKPNANCSYNFLSSTVMALCSTFCPRIANNFRVTPISSFPSKPLLSLSVKALSSQASDASSQGKFSGQIGFLGLGIMGSPMAQNLIKAGCDVTVWNRTKSKCDPFISLGAKYRSSPEEVAANCDVTFAMLADPESAIDVACGKNGVLSGMGPGKGYVDISTVDGATSKMINGHIKATGALFLEAPVSGSKKPAEDGQLIFLTAGDRSLYDSVAPLLNILGKSRFYLGEVGNGAAMKLVVNMIMGSMMASFSEGLLLSKKVGLDPNVLVEVVAQGAISAPMYSVKGPSMVKSHYPTAFPLKHQQKDLRLALGLAESVSQSTPIAAAANELYKVAKAYGLSDEDFSAVIEALKAKSDDSA
;
A
#
# COMPACT_ATOMS: atom_id res chain seq x y z
N MET A 1 73.15 2.91 -37.83
CA MET A 1 73.57 4.25 -38.27
C MET A 1 72.95 5.23 -37.28
N THR A 2 73.72 5.59 -36.24
CA THR A 2 74.33 6.94 -36.03
C THR A 2 73.27 8.01 -35.83
N SER A 3 73.18 8.80 -34.75
CA SER A 3 74.12 9.14 -33.66
C SER A 3 73.29 9.90 -32.59
N THR A 4 73.37 9.57 -31.29
CA THR A 4 74.17 10.23 -30.20
C THR A 4 73.61 11.62 -29.80
N LEU A 5 73.48 12.07 -28.54
CA LEU A 5 74.25 11.96 -27.27
C LEU A 5 73.28 12.28 -26.09
N LEU A 6 73.25 11.53 -24.97
CA LEU A 6 74.05 11.69 -23.71
C LEU A 6 73.61 12.94 -22.89
N VAL A 7 73.26 12.91 -21.58
CA VAL A 7 74.02 12.45 -20.40
C VAL A 7 73.09 12.38 -19.14
N LYS A 8 73.16 11.29 -18.35
CA LYS A 8 72.77 11.11 -16.91
C LYS A 8 73.91 11.63 -15.98
N PRO A 9 73.87 11.80 -14.62
CA PRO A 9 73.15 10.93 -13.66
C PRO A 9 72.80 11.47 -12.23
N ASN A 10 72.04 10.63 -11.50
CA ASN A 10 72.18 10.16 -10.10
C ASN A 10 72.29 11.06 -8.84
N ALA A 11 71.38 10.75 -7.91
CA ALA A 11 71.59 10.10 -6.59
C ALA A 11 71.40 10.91 -5.28
N ASN A 12 70.58 10.29 -4.40
CA ASN A 12 70.68 10.12 -2.94
C ASN A 12 71.05 11.33 -2.06
N CYS A 13 70.26 11.61 -1.02
CA CYS A 13 70.42 11.00 0.31
C CYS A 13 69.44 11.59 1.35
N SER A 14 69.19 10.78 2.38
CA SER A 14 68.35 10.89 3.58
C SER A 14 68.72 12.04 4.53
N TYR A 15 67.85 12.36 5.52
CA TYR A 15 68.16 12.37 6.98
C TYR A 15 67.02 12.89 7.91
N ASN A 16 66.67 12.04 8.89
CA ASN A 16 66.42 12.23 10.34
C ASN A 16 65.36 13.16 10.99
N PHE A 17 64.41 12.52 11.70
CA PHE A 17 64.21 12.39 13.18
C PHE A 17 63.97 13.59 14.15
N LEU A 18 63.11 13.28 15.15
CA LEU A 18 62.80 13.88 16.48
C LEU A 18 61.78 15.05 16.53
N SER A 19 60.57 14.87 17.10
CA SER A 19 60.16 14.69 18.52
C SER A 19 60.17 15.97 19.35
N SER A 20 58.99 16.41 19.81
CA SER A 20 58.77 16.87 21.21
C SER A 20 57.32 17.27 21.49
N THR A 21 56.87 16.83 22.66
CA THR A 21 55.58 17.06 23.33
C THR A 21 55.59 18.42 24.05
N VAL A 22 54.49 19.19 24.02
CA VAL A 22 54.13 20.17 25.07
C VAL A 22 52.61 20.16 25.31
N MET A 23 52.23 19.90 26.56
CA MET A 23 50.91 20.07 27.17
C MET A 23 50.84 21.44 27.86
N ALA A 24 49.71 22.17 27.76
CA ALA A 24 49.26 23.12 28.80
C ALA A 24 47.77 23.50 28.63
N LEU A 25 47.12 23.74 29.77
CA LEU A 25 45.69 23.79 30.08
C LEU A 25 45.00 25.17 29.92
N CYS A 26 43.66 25.09 29.86
CA CYS A 26 42.63 26.02 30.41
C CYS A 26 42.59 27.49 29.96
N SER A 27 41.46 27.93 29.40
CA SER A 27 40.33 28.48 30.19
C SER A 27 39.29 29.20 29.30
N THR A 28 38.09 29.25 29.86
CA THR A 28 36.80 29.73 29.38
C THR A 28 36.75 31.19 28.94
N PHE A 29 36.06 31.50 27.84
CA PHE A 29 35.44 32.81 27.59
C PHE A 29 34.02 32.65 27.03
N CYS A 30 33.03 32.91 27.89
CA CYS A 30 31.64 33.15 27.52
C CYS A 30 31.37 34.66 27.65
N PRO A 31 30.79 35.35 26.66
CA PRO A 31 30.28 36.69 26.88
C PRO A 31 28.86 36.62 27.47
N ARG A 32 28.69 37.19 28.67
CA ARG A 32 27.38 37.52 29.24
C ARG A 32 26.82 38.75 28.53
N ILE A 33 25.63 38.62 27.93
CA ILE A 33 24.75 39.76 27.65
C ILE A 33 23.65 39.74 28.71
N ALA A 34 23.52 40.85 29.44
CA ALA A 34 22.44 41.06 30.39
C ALA A 34 21.18 41.49 29.64
N ASN A 35 20.05 40.81 29.88
CA ASN A 35 18.74 41.33 29.54
C ASN A 35 17.81 41.12 30.73
N ASN A 36 17.54 42.21 31.45
CA ASN A 36 16.51 42.28 32.48
C ASN A 36 15.14 42.41 31.79
N PHE A 37 14.42 41.31 31.63
CA PHE A 37 12.97 41.35 31.43
C PHE A 37 12.29 40.46 32.46
N ARG A 38 11.65 41.12 33.43
CA ARG A 38 10.71 40.50 34.37
C ARG A 38 9.42 40.23 33.60
N VAL A 39 9.08 38.96 33.39
CA VAL A 39 7.76 38.54 32.90
C VAL A 39 7.04 37.85 34.06
N THR A 40 5.97 38.46 34.53
CA THR A 40 4.98 37.86 35.43
C THR A 40 4.16 36.81 34.68
N PRO A 41 3.89 35.61 35.23
CA PRO A 41 3.10 34.61 34.52
C PRO A 41 1.60 34.98 34.58
N ILE A 42 0.99 35.16 33.42
CA ILE A 42 -0.46 35.30 33.26
C ILE A 42 -1.03 33.90 32.94
N SER A 43 -1.88 33.44 33.86
CA SER A 43 -2.95 32.42 33.76
C SER A 43 -2.72 31.12 32.96
N SER A 44 -2.89 30.02 33.68
CA SER A 44 -3.20 28.67 33.17
C SER A 44 -4.47 28.66 32.31
N PHE A 45 -4.34 28.29 31.04
CA PHE A 45 -5.47 27.85 30.21
C PHE A 45 -5.87 26.41 30.59
N PRO A 46 -7.17 26.12 30.83
CA PRO A 46 -7.60 24.75 31.03
C PRO A 46 -7.68 24.05 29.67
N SER A 47 -6.74 23.13 29.42
CA SER A 47 -6.91 22.12 28.37
C SER A 47 -8.05 21.19 28.79
N LYS A 48 -9.20 21.30 28.11
CA LYS A 48 -10.26 20.29 28.23
C LYS A 48 -9.69 18.95 27.75
N PRO A 49 -9.88 17.84 28.48
CA PRO A 49 -9.50 16.54 27.97
C PRO A 49 -10.40 16.20 26.78
N LEU A 50 -9.80 15.94 25.63
CA LEU A 50 -10.48 15.25 24.55
C LEU A 50 -10.90 13.89 25.10
N LEU A 51 -12.20 13.62 25.19
CA LEU A 51 -12.70 12.28 25.46
C LEU A 51 -12.18 11.37 24.34
N SER A 52 -11.10 10.65 24.61
CA SER A 52 -10.65 9.53 23.81
C SER A 52 -11.68 8.41 23.97
N LEU A 53 -12.67 8.38 23.08
CA LEU A 53 -13.47 7.19 22.85
C LEU A 53 -12.53 6.15 22.23
N SER A 54 -11.94 5.33 23.08
CA SER A 54 -11.14 4.18 22.68
C SER A 54 -12.04 3.16 21.99
N VAL A 55 -12.26 3.31 20.68
CA VAL A 55 -12.89 2.28 19.86
C VAL A 55 -11.90 1.12 19.78
N LYS A 56 -12.09 0.09 20.62
CA LYS A 56 -11.35 -1.16 20.47
C LYS A 56 -11.72 -1.73 19.09
N ALA A 57 -10.76 -1.83 18.18
CA ALA A 57 -10.96 -2.55 16.93
C ALA A 57 -11.26 -4.02 17.27
N LEU A 58 -12.50 -4.47 17.02
CA LEU A 58 -12.83 -5.89 17.14
C LEU A 58 -12.41 -6.58 15.84
N SER A 59 -11.42 -7.46 15.93
CA SER A 59 -11.18 -8.48 14.92
C SER A 59 -12.10 -9.66 15.21
N SER A 60 -13.04 -9.97 14.32
CA SER A 60 -13.61 -11.32 14.31
C SER A 60 -12.66 -12.21 13.52
N GLN A 61 -11.94 -13.11 14.20
CA GLN A 61 -11.34 -14.25 13.51
C GLN A 61 -12.47 -15.13 12.97
N ALA A 62 -12.27 -15.76 11.81
CA ALA A 62 -13.19 -16.78 11.32
C ALA A 62 -13.21 -17.96 12.32
N SER A 63 -14.13 -17.94 13.28
CA SER A 63 -14.43 -19.06 14.17
C SER A 63 -15.25 -20.10 13.41
N ASP A 64 -14.93 -21.37 13.61
CA ASP A 64 -15.52 -22.59 13.05
C ASP A 64 -16.72 -22.40 12.09
N ALA A 65 -16.50 -22.82 10.85
CA ALA A 65 -17.37 -22.70 9.68
C ALA A 65 -18.72 -23.46 9.73
N SER A 66 -19.26 -23.75 10.92
CA SER A 66 -20.43 -24.61 11.08
C SER A 66 -21.74 -23.90 11.43
N SER A 67 -21.79 -22.55 11.56
CA SER A 67 -23.07 -21.85 11.80
C SER A 67 -23.21 -20.41 11.27
N GLN A 68 -22.35 -19.96 10.35
CA GLN A 68 -22.55 -18.65 9.70
C GLN A 68 -23.55 -18.82 8.53
N GLY A 69 -24.75 -18.23 8.66
CA GLY A 69 -25.82 -18.34 7.67
C GLY A 69 -25.35 -17.95 6.26
N LYS A 70 -25.75 -18.73 5.25
CA LYS A 70 -25.47 -18.44 3.84
C LYS A 70 -26.17 -17.13 3.44
N PHE A 71 -25.45 -16.21 2.80
CA PHE A 71 -26.07 -15.00 2.23
C PHE A 71 -27.03 -15.41 1.10
N SER A 72 -28.29 -14.97 1.18
CA SER A 72 -29.36 -15.33 0.24
C SER A 72 -29.84 -14.10 -0.54
N GLY A 73 -28.98 -13.59 -1.42
CA GLY A 73 -29.28 -12.44 -2.29
C GLY A 73 -28.39 -12.40 -3.53
N GLN A 74 -28.69 -11.52 -4.48
CA GLN A 74 -27.89 -11.34 -5.69
C GLN A 74 -26.70 -10.41 -5.44
N ILE A 75 -25.53 -10.81 -5.93
CA ILE A 75 -24.27 -10.11 -5.70
C ILE A 75 -23.77 -9.48 -6.99
N GLY A 76 -23.54 -8.18 -6.98
CA GLY A 76 -22.83 -7.47 -8.03
C GLY A 76 -21.32 -7.49 -7.77
N PHE A 77 -20.50 -7.65 -8.81
CA PHE A 77 -19.05 -7.51 -8.71
C PHE A 77 -18.49 -6.66 -9.86
N LEU A 78 -17.95 -5.50 -9.52
CA LEU A 78 -17.44 -4.50 -10.46
C LEU A 78 -15.91 -4.50 -10.41
N GLY A 79 -15.27 -4.78 -11.55
CA GLY A 79 -13.83 -4.76 -11.69
C GLY A 79 -13.20 -6.15 -11.58
N LEU A 80 -12.72 -6.67 -12.70
CA LEU A 80 -12.13 -8.01 -12.84
C LEU A 80 -10.62 -7.89 -13.15
N GLY A 81 -9.92 -7.17 -12.27
CA GLY A 81 -8.47 -7.01 -12.30
C GLY A 81 -7.73 -8.17 -11.62
N ILE A 82 -6.45 -7.94 -11.26
CA ILE A 82 -5.60 -8.91 -10.55
C ILE A 82 -6.25 -9.39 -9.25
N MET A 83 -6.88 -8.47 -8.50
CA MET A 83 -7.54 -8.80 -7.24
C MET A 83 -9.01 -9.19 -7.43
N GLY A 84 -9.76 -8.43 -8.24
CA GLY A 84 -11.19 -8.68 -8.41
C GLY A 84 -11.54 -10.02 -9.04
N SER A 85 -10.70 -10.50 -9.97
CA SER A 85 -10.92 -11.79 -10.66
C SER A 85 -10.97 -12.98 -9.70
N PRO A 86 -9.93 -13.27 -8.88
CA PRO A 86 -9.99 -14.39 -7.93
C PRO A 86 -11.09 -14.20 -6.87
N MET A 87 -11.38 -12.97 -6.46
CA MET A 87 -12.45 -12.71 -5.50
C MET A 87 -13.84 -13.06 -6.06
N ALA A 88 -14.16 -12.60 -7.26
CA ALA A 88 -15.41 -12.96 -7.93
C ALA A 88 -15.50 -14.47 -8.18
N GLN A 89 -14.39 -15.10 -8.55
CA GLN A 89 -14.34 -16.56 -8.75
C GLN A 89 -14.63 -17.33 -7.45
N ASN A 90 -14.13 -16.86 -6.31
CA ASN A 90 -14.37 -17.50 -5.01
C ASN A 90 -15.84 -17.39 -4.59
N LEU A 91 -16.50 -16.27 -4.86
CA LEU A 91 -17.95 -16.13 -4.62
C LEU A 91 -18.76 -17.11 -5.49
N ILE A 92 -18.40 -17.24 -6.78
CA ILE A 92 -19.07 -18.18 -7.69
C ILE A 92 -18.86 -19.63 -7.24
N LYS A 93 -17.62 -20.02 -6.88
CA LYS A 93 -17.30 -21.36 -6.37
C LYS A 93 -18.04 -21.70 -5.07
N ALA A 94 -18.34 -20.70 -4.24
CA ALA A 94 -19.16 -20.85 -3.04
C ALA A 94 -20.68 -20.96 -3.36
N GLY A 95 -21.07 -20.95 -4.63
CA GLY A 95 -22.46 -21.09 -5.08
C GLY A 95 -23.29 -19.82 -4.88
N CYS A 96 -22.67 -18.64 -4.94
CA CYS A 96 -23.37 -17.36 -4.90
C CYS A 96 -23.88 -16.97 -6.31
N ASP A 97 -25.01 -16.25 -6.38
CA ASP A 97 -25.54 -15.66 -7.61
C ASP A 97 -24.83 -14.34 -7.92
N VAL A 98 -23.79 -14.41 -8.76
CA VAL A 98 -22.91 -13.27 -9.06
C VAL A 98 -23.22 -12.68 -10.43
N THR A 99 -23.44 -11.37 -10.47
CA THR A 99 -23.50 -10.55 -11.68
C THR A 99 -22.23 -9.73 -11.79
N VAL A 100 -21.48 -9.90 -12.88
CA VAL A 100 -20.19 -9.23 -13.08
C VAL A 100 -20.28 -8.09 -14.09
N TRP A 101 -19.44 -7.09 -13.88
CA TRP A 101 -19.11 -6.09 -14.87
C TRP A 101 -17.63 -5.73 -14.81
N ASN A 102 -17.08 -5.42 -15.97
CA ASN A 102 -15.75 -4.83 -16.09
C ASN A 102 -15.71 -3.92 -17.32
N ARG A 103 -14.99 -2.80 -17.23
CA ARG A 103 -14.82 -1.83 -18.33
C ARG A 103 -14.40 -2.50 -19.64
N THR A 104 -13.49 -3.47 -19.57
CA THR A 104 -13.15 -4.35 -20.69
C THR A 104 -14.03 -5.60 -20.63
N LYS A 105 -15.03 -5.69 -21.51
CA LYS A 105 -16.01 -6.79 -21.53
C LYS A 105 -15.36 -8.18 -21.56
N SER A 106 -14.32 -8.38 -22.37
CA SER A 106 -13.70 -9.71 -22.53
C SER A 106 -13.16 -10.30 -21.23
N LYS A 107 -12.90 -9.49 -20.20
CA LYS A 107 -12.54 -9.99 -18.86
C LYS A 107 -13.69 -10.67 -18.12
N CYS A 108 -14.94 -10.45 -18.53
CA CYS A 108 -16.12 -11.09 -17.95
C CYS A 108 -16.36 -12.50 -18.51
N ASP A 109 -15.88 -12.81 -19.72
CA ASP A 109 -16.22 -14.04 -20.43
C ASP A 109 -15.88 -15.32 -19.63
N PRO A 110 -14.72 -15.43 -18.93
CA PRO A 110 -14.43 -16.59 -18.08
C PRO A 110 -15.43 -16.80 -16.93
N PHE A 111 -16.02 -15.72 -16.41
CA PHE A 111 -16.98 -15.77 -15.30
C PHE A 111 -18.37 -16.16 -15.79
N ILE A 112 -18.74 -15.69 -16.99
CA ILE A 112 -19.98 -16.10 -17.66
C ILE A 112 -19.97 -17.62 -17.89
N SER A 113 -18.83 -18.16 -18.34
CA SER A 113 -18.65 -19.62 -18.48
C SER A 113 -18.75 -20.38 -17.15
N LEU A 114 -18.51 -19.72 -16.02
CA LEU A 114 -18.67 -20.29 -14.67
C LEU A 114 -20.09 -20.07 -14.08
N GLY A 115 -21.02 -19.51 -14.86
CA GLY A 115 -22.41 -19.28 -14.45
C GLY A 115 -22.70 -17.88 -13.89
N ALA A 116 -21.74 -16.95 -13.94
CA ALA A 116 -22.02 -15.56 -13.59
C ALA A 116 -22.90 -14.89 -14.64
N LYS A 117 -23.77 -13.98 -14.18
CA LYS A 117 -24.53 -13.09 -15.06
C LYS A 117 -23.65 -11.92 -15.49
N TYR A 118 -23.94 -11.35 -16.65
CA TYR A 118 -23.29 -10.14 -17.14
C TYR A 118 -24.31 -9.02 -17.31
N ARG A 119 -23.86 -7.79 -17.04
CA ARG A 119 -24.57 -6.54 -17.33
C ARG A 119 -23.62 -5.55 -17.99
N SER A 120 -24.17 -4.63 -18.77
CA SER A 120 -23.38 -3.76 -19.65
C SER A 120 -22.79 -2.54 -18.93
N SER A 121 -23.36 -2.17 -17.79
CA SER A 121 -22.95 -1.01 -16.98
C SER A 121 -22.97 -1.30 -15.46
N PRO A 122 -22.24 -0.51 -14.67
CA PRO A 122 -22.34 -0.53 -13.20
C PRO A 122 -23.76 -0.28 -12.68
N GLU A 123 -24.50 0.64 -13.31
CA GLU A 123 -25.91 0.91 -13.02
C GLU A 123 -26.77 -0.36 -13.14
N GLU A 124 -26.65 -1.08 -14.25
CA GLU A 124 -27.43 -2.30 -14.47
C GLU A 124 -27.09 -3.39 -13.44
N VAL A 125 -25.81 -3.52 -13.05
CA VAL A 125 -25.41 -4.43 -11.98
C VAL A 125 -26.08 -4.03 -10.67
N ALA A 126 -25.95 -2.76 -10.27
CA ALA A 126 -26.52 -2.23 -9.03
C ALA A 126 -28.05 -2.42 -8.98
N ALA A 127 -28.75 -2.17 -10.09
CA ALA A 127 -30.20 -2.33 -10.17
C ALA A 127 -30.64 -3.80 -9.95
N ASN A 128 -29.86 -4.76 -10.44
CA ASN A 128 -30.18 -6.19 -10.39
C ASN A 128 -29.60 -6.94 -9.17
N CYS A 129 -28.92 -6.26 -8.25
CA CYS A 129 -28.24 -6.89 -7.12
C CYS A 129 -28.62 -6.25 -5.78
N ASP A 130 -28.61 -7.05 -4.71
CA ASP A 130 -28.85 -6.58 -3.34
C ASP A 130 -27.58 -5.93 -2.77
N VAL A 131 -26.42 -6.53 -3.04
CA VAL A 131 -25.12 -6.03 -2.61
C VAL A 131 -24.18 -5.98 -3.81
N THR A 132 -23.52 -4.85 -4.04
CA THR A 132 -22.57 -4.67 -5.13
C THR A 132 -21.18 -4.35 -4.59
N PHE A 133 -20.21 -5.22 -4.91
CA PHE A 133 -18.78 -5.01 -4.61
C PHE A 133 -18.10 -4.25 -5.74
N ALA A 134 -17.14 -3.40 -5.42
CA ALA A 134 -16.26 -2.76 -6.40
C ALA A 134 -14.78 -2.90 -6.04
N MET A 135 -13.99 -3.44 -6.97
CA MET A 135 -12.53 -3.61 -6.83
C MET A 135 -11.79 -2.92 -7.97
N LEU A 136 -11.43 -1.66 -7.75
CA LEU A 136 -10.97 -0.73 -8.77
C LEU A 136 -9.55 -0.22 -8.48
N ALA A 137 -8.88 0.27 -9.53
CA ALA A 137 -7.45 0.53 -9.52
C ALA A 137 -7.03 1.73 -8.66
N ASP A 138 -7.82 2.78 -8.68
CA ASP A 138 -7.51 4.11 -8.15
C ASP A 138 -8.78 4.90 -7.79
N PRO A 139 -8.63 6.01 -7.03
CA PRO A 139 -9.74 6.90 -6.69
C PRO A 139 -10.58 7.37 -7.88
N GLU A 140 -9.94 7.72 -9.00
CA GLU A 140 -10.62 8.21 -10.20
C GLU A 140 -11.54 7.14 -10.79
N SER A 141 -11.07 5.90 -10.90
CA SER A 141 -11.88 4.77 -11.35
C SER A 141 -13.01 4.45 -10.38
N ALA A 142 -12.77 4.57 -9.06
CA ALA A 142 -13.79 4.36 -8.04
C ALA A 142 -14.93 5.39 -8.15
N ILE A 143 -14.57 6.67 -8.31
CA ILE A 143 -15.54 7.76 -8.51
C ILE A 143 -16.30 7.58 -9.82
N ASP A 144 -15.62 7.27 -10.92
CA ASP A 144 -16.25 7.05 -12.24
C ASP A 144 -17.28 5.91 -12.20
N VAL A 145 -16.92 4.76 -11.63
CA VAL A 145 -17.82 3.61 -11.53
C VAL A 145 -18.96 3.87 -10.56
N ALA A 146 -18.71 4.54 -9.44
CA ALA A 146 -19.75 4.83 -8.46
C ALA A 146 -20.71 5.93 -8.95
N CYS A 147 -20.16 7.08 -9.33
CA CYS A 147 -20.87 8.35 -9.50
C CYS A 147 -20.94 8.84 -10.96
N GLY A 148 -20.22 8.19 -11.88
CA GLY A 148 -20.21 8.58 -13.29
C GLY A 148 -21.50 8.27 -14.04
N LYS A 149 -21.51 8.56 -15.34
CA LYS A 149 -22.63 8.24 -16.22
C LYS A 149 -22.84 6.73 -16.27
N ASN A 150 -24.07 6.28 -16.05
CA ASN A 150 -24.43 4.87 -15.89
C ASN A 150 -23.65 4.17 -14.75
N GLY A 151 -23.25 4.96 -13.75
CA GLY A 151 -22.57 4.49 -12.54
C GLY A 151 -23.54 3.82 -11.57
N VAL A 152 -22.97 3.26 -10.51
CA VAL A 152 -23.71 2.54 -9.46
C VAL A 152 -24.87 3.36 -8.89
N LEU A 153 -24.69 4.67 -8.69
CA LEU A 153 -25.73 5.54 -8.10
C LEU A 153 -27.09 5.42 -8.81
N SER A 154 -27.11 5.31 -10.14
CA SER A 154 -28.35 5.25 -10.92
C SER A 154 -29.15 3.96 -10.71
N GLY A 155 -28.49 2.89 -10.24
CA GLY A 155 -29.13 1.60 -9.94
C GLY A 155 -29.36 1.34 -8.46
N MET A 156 -29.02 2.30 -7.59
CA MET A 156 -29.11 2.15 -6.13
C MET A 156 -30.41 2.72 -5.56
N GLY A 157 -30.79 2.22 -4.38
CA GLY A 157 -32.02 2.60 -3.68
C GLY A 157 -32.13 1.92 -2.31
N PRO A 158 -33.21 2.19 -1.55
CA PRO A 158 -33.43 1.57 -0.25
C PRO A 158 -33.33 0.04 -0.28
N GLY A 159 -32.65 -0.52 0.72
CA GLY A 159 -32.45 -1.97 0.84
C GLY A 159 -31.23 -2.53 0.10
N LYS A 160 -30.57 -1.74 -0.75
CA LYS A 160 -29.33 -2.13 -1.44
C LYS A 160 -28.08 -1.72 -0.66
N GLY A 161 -26.97 -2.44 -0.89
CA GLY A 161 -25.66 -2.14 -0.32
C GLY A 161 -24.57 -1.98 -1.39
N TYR A 162 -23.69 -1.02 -1.19
CA TYR A 162 -22.46 -0.86 -1.97
C TYR A 162 -21.24 -1.09 -1.07
N VAL A 163 -20.39 -2.02 -1.46
CA VAL A 163 -19.16 -2.38 -0.74
C VAL A 163 -17.95 -2.06 -1.60
N ASP A 164 -17.31 -0.92 -1.34
CA ASP A 164 -16.09 -0.55 -2.05
C ASP A 164 -14.87 -1.17 -1.38
N ILE A 165 -14.25 -2.13 -2.07
CA ILE A 165 -13.05 -2.86 -1.61
C ILE A 165 -11.78 -2.34 -2.28
N SER A 166 -11.90 -1.26 -3.06
CA SER A 166 -10.78 -0.56 -3.70
C SER A 166 -9.88 0.12 -2.67
N THR A 167 -8.62 0.33 -3.02
CA THR A 167 -7.72 1.19 -2.21
C THR A 167 -7.77 2.62 -2.72
N VAL A 168 -8.43 3.48 -1.95
CA VAL A 168 -8.63 4.92 -2.19
C VAL A 168 -8.25 5.72 -0.94
N ASP A 169 -8.24 7.05 -1.04
CA ASP A 169 -8.10 7.93 0.13
C ASP A 169 -9.45 8.14 0.85
N GLY A 170 -9.36 8.62 2.10
CA GLY A 170 -10.54 8.82 2.94
C GLY A 170 -11.51 9.88 2.43
N ALA A 171 -11.05 10.88 1.66
CA ALA A 171 -11.94 11.91 1.10
C ALA A 171 -12.77 11.31 -0.05
N THR A 172 -12.14 10.52 -0.93
CA THR A 172 -12.81 9.77 -1.99
C THR A 172 -13.89 8.84 -1.41
N SER A 173 -13.55 8.04 -0.41
CA SER A 173 -14.51 7.13 0.21
C SER A 173 -15.70 7.87 0.86
N LYS A 174 -15.44 8.95 1.60
CA LYS A 174 -16.49 9.79 2.19
C LYS A 174 -17.40 10.45 1.15
N MET A 175 -16.85 10.86 0.01
CA MET A 175 -17.62 11.41 -1.11
C MET A 175 -18.56 10.35 -1.67
N ILE A 176 -18.05 9.17 -2.02
CA ILE A 176 -18.85 8.07 -2.56
C ILE A 176 -19.94 7.67 -1.57
N ASN A 177 -19.61 7.54 -0.28
CA ASN A 177 -20.56 7.28 0.80
C ASN A 177 -21.70 8.30 0.82
N GLY A 178 -21.40 9.61 0.75
CA GLY A 178 -22.42 10.66 0.74
C GLY A 178 -23.41 10.50 -0.41
N HIS A 179 -22.91 10.23 -1.61
CA HIS A 179 -23.76 10.02 -2.79
C HIS A 179 -24.57 8.73 -2.71
N ILE A 180 -23.97 7.63 -2.29
CA ILE A 180 -24.66 6.33 -2.14
C ILE A 180 -25.79 6.46 -1.13
N LYS A 181 -25.53 7.06 0.04
CA LYS A 181 -26.54 7.23 1.10
C LYS A 181 -27.67 8.18 0.69
N ALA A 182 -27.41 9.14 -0.19
CA ALA A 182 -28.45 10.00 -0.76
C ALA A 182 -29.51 9.23 -1.58
N THR A 183 -29.17 8.03 -2.09
CA THR A 183 -30.15 7.14 -2.76
C THR A 183 -31.01 6.32 -1.79
N GLY A 184 -30.66 6.32 -0.49
CA GLY A 184 -31.25 5.43 0.52
C GLY A 184 -30.55 4.06 0.64
N ALA A 185 -29.55 3.78 -0.20
CA ALA A 185 -28.70 2.60 -0.08
C ALA A 185 -27.69 2.73 1.08
N LEU A 186 -27.11 1.59 1.48
CA LEU A 186 -26.05 1.51 2.48
C LEU A 186 -24.66 1.47 1.82
N PHE A 187 -23.66 1.99 2.53
CA PHE A 187 -22.27 2.04 2.09
C PHE A 187 -21.32 1.42 3.12
N LEU A 188 -20.39 0.61 2.62
CA LEU A 188 -19.29 0.06 3.39
C LEU A 188 -17.99 0.21 2.59
N GLU A 189 -16.98 0.86 3.15
CA GLU A 189 -15.62 0.69 2.65
C GLU A 189 -15.02 -0.55 3.30
N ALA A 190 -14.33 -1.36 2.51
CA ALA A 190 -13.71 -2.60 2.98
C ALA A 190 -12.40 -2.91 2.22
N PRO A 191 -11.44 -1.96 2.11
CA PRO A 191 -10.17 -2.22 1.47
C PRO A 191 -9.47 -3.44 2.09
N VAL A 192 -8.72 -4.16 1.26
CA VAL A 192 -8.12 -5.44 1.63
C VAL A 192 -6.60 -5.38 1.79
N SER A 193 -6.07 -6.09 2.77
CA SER A 193 -4.65 -6.46 2.85
C SER A 193 -4.44 -7.91 2.43
N GLY A 194 -3.37 -8.15 1.70
CA GLY A 194 -3.15 -9.35 0.89
C GLY A 194 -3.04 -9.01 -0.59
N SER A 195 -2.28 -9.82 -1.34
CA SER A 195 -2.07 -9.66 -2.78
C SER A 195 -2.81 -10.77 -3.54
N LYS A 196 -2.42 -11.06 -4.78
CA LYS A 196 -3.06 -12.03 -5.67
C LYS A 196 -3.28 -13.40 -5.02
N LYS A 197 -2.23 -14.00 -4.42
CA LYS A 197 -2.33 -15.34 -3.82
C LYS A 197 -3.32 -15.40 -2.63
N PRO A 198 -3.26 -14.49 -1.63
CA PRO A 198 -4.31 -14.41 -0.62
C PRO A 198 -5.72 -14.18 -1.18
N ALA A 199 -5.88 -13.46 -2.30
CA ALA A 199 -7.18 -13.30 -2.95
C ALA A 199 -7.69 -14.61 -3.58
N GLU A 200 -6.80 -15.37 -4.24
CA GLU A 200 -7.09 -16.70 -4.78
C GLU A 200 -7.51 -17.68 -3.67
N ASP A 201 -6.85 -17.60 -2.52
CA ASP A 201 -7.04 -18.54 -1.41
C ASP A 201 -8.20 -18.16 -0.46
N GLY A 202 -8.84 -17.01 -0.64
CA GLY A 202 -9.83 -16.51 0.32
C GLY A 202 -9.23 -16.14 1.68
N GLN A 203 -7.99 -15.64 1.68
CA GLN A 203 -7.18 -15.34 2.88
C GLN A 203 -6.90 -13.84 3.07
N LEU A 204 -7.67 -12.98 2.42
CA LEU A 204 -7.59 -11.53 2.58
C LEU A 204 -7.92 -11.08 4.01
N ILE A 205 -7.45 -9.88 4.34
CA ILE A 205 -7.76 -9.18 5.59
C ILE A 205 -8.54 -7.93 5.22
N PHE A 206 -9.81 -7.84 5.64
CA PHE A 206 -10.66 -6.68 5.36
C PHE A 206 -10.50 -5.60 6.43
N LEU A 207 -10.31 -4.36 5.99
CA LEU A 207 -10.21 -3.16 6.84
C LEU A 207 -11.49 -2.35 6.66
N THR A 208 -12.54 -2.74 7.36
CA THR A 208 -13.91 -2.28 7.08
C THR A 208 -14.31 -1.05 7.90
N ALA A 209 -15.06 -0.13 7.32
CA ALA A 209 -15.68 0.99 8.02
C ALA A 209 -16.94 1.46 7.28
N GLY A 210 -17.88 2.08 7.98
CA GLY A 210 -19.17 2.54 7.43
C GLY A 210 -20.38 1.87 8.07
N ASP A 211 -21.43 1.61 7.29
CA ASP A 211 -22.71 1.16 7.83
C ASP A 211 -22.59 -0.22 8.51
N ARG A 212 -22.82 -0.24 9.84
CA ARG A 212 -22.66 -1.46 10.65
C ARG A 212 -23.61 -2.57 10.24
N SER A 213 -24.85 -2.24 9.91
CA SER A 213 -25.85 -3.20 9.43
C SER A 213 -25.43 -3.89 8.13
N LEU A 214 -24.81 -3.15 7.20
CA LEU A 214 -24.26 -3.71 5.98
C LEU A 214 -23.05 -4.59 6.28
N TYR A 215 -22.13 -4.15 7.16
CA TYR A 215 -20.99 -4.98 7.61
C TYR A 215 -21.43 -6.33 8.19
N ASP A 216 -22.48 -6.33 9.01
CA ASP A 216 -23.02 -7.56 9.60
C ASP A 216 -23.72 -8.43 8.54
N SER A 217 -24.48 -7.84 7.61
CA SER A 217 -25.20 -8.59 6.58
C SER A 217 -24.29 -9.20 5.51
N VAL A 218 -23.19 -8.54 5.13
CA VAL A 218 -22.21 -9.05 4.16
C VAL A 218 -21.14 -9.94 4.78
N ALA A 219 -21.21 -10.18 6.10
CA ALA A 219 -20.27 -11.04 6.82
C ALA A 219 -20.01 -12.39 6.14
N PRO A 220 -21.04 -13.15 5.69
CA PRO A 220 -20.80 -14.44 5.05
C PRO A 220 -20.00 -14.31 3.75
N LEU A 221 -20.18 -13.22 3.01
CA LEU A 221 -19.45 -12.95 1.76
C LEU A 221 -18.00 -12.58 2.03
N LEU A 222 -17.75 -11.72 3.03
CA LEU A 222 -16.38 -11.35 3.42
C LEU A 222 -15.60 -12.56 3.95
N ASN A 223 -16.27 -13.50 4.64
CA ASN A 223 -15.65 -14.72 5.15
C ASN A 223 -15.28 -15.72 4.04
N ILE A 224 -15.94 -15.68 2.88
CA ILE A 224 -15.52 -16.46 1.68
C ILE A 224 -14.23 -15.88 1.10
N LEU A 225 -14.12 -14.55 1.12
CA LEU A 225 -13.04 -13.81 0.47
C LEU A 225 -11.80 -13.62 1.35
N GLY A 226 -11.94 -13.77 2.66
CA GLY A 226 -10.89 -13.45 3.60
C GLY A 226 -10.96 -14.22 4.92
N LYS A 227 -9.81 -14.26 5.59
CA LYS A 227 -9.64 -14.94 6.88
C LYS A 227 -9.98 -14.06 8.09
N SER A 228 -10.06 -12.75 7.90
CA SER A 228 -10.34 -11.80 8.97
C SER A 228 -10.92 -10.49 8.44
N ARG A 229 -11.69 -9.82 9.29
CA ARG A 229 -12.31 -8.52 9.01
C ARG A 229 -12.31 -7.67 10.27
N PHE A 230 -11.76 -6.46 10.18
CA PHE A 230 -11.70 -5.47 11.25
C PHE A 230 -12.76 -4.42 11.00
N TYR A 231 -13.59 -4.12 12.00
CA TYR A 231 -14.52 -2.99 11.92
C TYR A 231 -13.90 -1.76 12.60
N LEU A 232 -13.65 -0.73 11.81
CA LEU A 232 -12.86 0.45 12.15
C LEU A 232 -13.75 1.69 12.38
N GLY A 233 -15.06 1.51 12.50
CA GLY A 233 -16.02 2.56 12.78
C GLY A 233 -16.43 3.34 11.54
N GLU A 234 -16.27 4.65 11.57
CA GLU A 234 -16.77 5.58 10.55
C GLU A 234 -16.02 5.52 9.22
N VAL A 235 -16.73 5.85 8.12
CA VAL A 235 -16.17 5.91 6.77
C VAL A 235 -14.93 6.81 6.70
N GLY A 236 -13.89 6.30 6.05
CA GLY A 236 -12.58 6.90 5.91
C GLY A 236 -11.52 6.22 6.79
N ASN A 237 -11.93 5.55 7.87
CA ASN A 237 -10.99 4.86 8.77
C ASN A 237 -10.38 3.60 8.14
N GLY A 238 -11.15 2.86 7.35
CA GLY A 238 -10.66 1.72 6.56
C GLY A 238 -9.70 2.14 5.48
N ALA A 239 -10.04 3.19 4.73
CA ALA A 239 -9.15 3.81 3.74
C ALA A 239 -7.83 4.29 4.39
N ALA A 240 -7.91 5.03 5.50
CA ALA A 240 -6.74 5.52 6.22
C ALA A 240 -5.85 4.38 6.73
N MET A 241 -6.43 3.36 7.37
CA MET A 241 -5.68 2.18 7.85
C MET A 241 -4.97 1.47 6.69
N LYS A 242 -5.65 1.30 5.55
CA LYS A 242 -5.06 0.67 4.37
C LYS A 242 -3.86 1.46 3.84
N LEU A 243 -3.97 2.79 3.76
CA LEU A 243 -2.87 3.64 3.31
C LEU A 243 -1.67 3.58 4.25
N VAL A 244 -1.90 3.55 5.58
CA VAL A 244 -0.82 3.36 6.57
C VAL A 244 -0.12 2.02 6.37
N VAL A 245 -0.88 0.92 6.20
CA VAL A 245 -0.32 -0.42 5.95
C VAL A 245 0.52 -0.44 4.67
N ASN A 246 0.00 0.12 3.57
CA ASN A 246 0.71 0.12 2.29
C ASN A 246 1.89 1.11 2.25
N MET A 247 1.86 2.17 3.06
CA MET A 247 3.00 3.06 3.27
C MET A 247 4.17 2.32 3.93
N ILE A 248 3.89 1.56 5.00
CA ILE A 248 4.87 0.72 5.68
C ILE A 248 5.42 -0.32 4.69
N MET A 249 4.56 -1.02 3.96
CA MET A 249 4.95 -2.05 2.99
C MET A 249 5.87 -1.51 1.88
N GLY A 250 5.51 -0.39 1.26
CA GLY A 250 6.32 0.23 0.21
C GLY A 250 7.68 0.70 0.73
N SER A 251 7.71 1.28 1.94
CA SER A 251 8.95 1.72 2.58
C SER A 251 9.87 0.54 2.94
N MET A 252 9.30 -0.55 3.47
CA MET A 252 10.01 -1.79 3.77
C MET A 252 10.63 -2.40 2.50
N MET A 253 9.90 -2.43 1.39
CA MET A 253 10.41 -2.96 0.12
C MET A 253 11.58 -2.13 -0.43
N ALA A 254 11.50 -0.80 -0.33
CA ALA A 254 12.61 0.09 -0.70
C ALA A 254 13.87 -0.19 0.15
N SER A 255 13.72 -0.25 1.48
CA SER A 255 14.86 -0.52 2.38
C SER A 255 15.44 -1.93 2.17
N PHE A 256 14.60 -2.93 1.93
CA PHE A 256 15.06 -4.28 1.59
C PHE A 256 15.84 -4.32 0.28
N SER A 257 15.42 -3.52 -0.71
CA SER A 257 16.13 -3.38 -1.98
C SER A 257 17.54 -2.80 -1.80
N GLU A 258 17.69 -1.77 -0.96
CA GLU A 258 19.01 -1.23 -0.60
C GLU A 258 19.89 -2.30 0.05
N GLY A 259 19.33 -3.09 0.97
CA GLY A 259 20.02 -4.19 1.63
C GLY A 259 20.53 -5.26 0.65
N LEU A 260 19.70 -5.70 -0.29
CA LEU A 260 20.08 -6.67 -1.33
C LEU A 260 21.19 -6.14 -2.25
N LEU A 261 21.14 -4.86 -2.62
CA LEU A 261 22.16 -4.26 -3.47
C LEU A 261 23.47 -4.04 -2.70
N LEU A 262 23.39 -3.59 -1.44
CA LEU A 262 24.56 -3.43 -0.59
C LEU A 262 25.24 -4.76 -0.30
N SER A 263 24.47 -5.82 0.02
CA SER A 263 25.03 -7.16 0.27
C SER A 263 25.82 -7.65 -0.94
N LYS A 264 25.26 -7.50 -2.15
CA LYS A 264 25.96 -7.80 -3.40
C LYS A 264 27.23 -6.97 -3.54
N LYS A 265 27.18 -5.67 -3.26
CA LYS A 265 28.31 -4.74 -3.41
C LYS A 265 29.47 -5.06 -2.47
N VAL A 266 29.19 -5.58 -1.27
CA VAL A 266 30.21 -5.99 -0.29
C VAL A 266 30.64 -7.47 -0.45
N GLY A 267 30.20 -8.15 -1.52
CA GLY A 267 30.64 -9.52 -1.85
C GLY A 267 29.87 -10.64 -1.15
N LEU A 268 28.71 -10.35 -0.57
CA LEU A 268 27.81 -11.36 0.00
C LEU A 268 26.82 -11.85 -1.06
N ASP A 269 26.37 -13.10 -0.94
CA ASP A 269 25.26 -13.63 -1.75
C ASP A 269 23.93 -13.01 -1.26
N PRO A 270 23.20 -12.26 -2.11
CA PRO A 270 21.89 -11.71 -1.75
C PRO A 270 20.86 -12.78 -1.36
N ASN A 271 20.96 -14.03 -1.86
CA ASN A 271 20.05 -15.10 -1.45
C ASN A 271 20.26 -15.47 0.02
N VAL A 272 21.51 -15.49 0.48
CA VAL A 272 21.84 -15.73 1.89
C VAL A 272 21.29 -14.58 2.76
N LEU A 273 21.31 -13.33 2.28
CA LEU A 273 20.63 -12.24 3.00
C LEU A 273 19.12 -12.52 3.17
N VAL A 274 18.43 -13.01 2.13
CA VAL A 274 17.00 -13.38 2.24
C VAL A 274 16.80 -14.43 3.32
N GLU A 275 17.65 -15.45 3.38
CA GLU A 275 17.58 -16.53 4.38
C GLU A 275 17.83 -16.01 5.81
N VAL A 276 18.82 -15.14 5.99
CA VAL A 276 19.12 -14.50 7.29
C VAL A 276 17.94 -13.65 7.76
N VAL A 277 17.37 -12.83 6.87
CA VAL A 277 16.20 -11.99 7.18
C VAL A 277 14.99 -12.84 7.57
N ALA A 278 14.77 -13.97 6.88
CA ALA A 278 13.63 -14.85 7.14
C ALA A 278 13.65 -15.51 8.53
N GLN A 279 14.83 -15.67 9.13
CA GLN A 279 15.01 -16.27 10.46
C GLN A 279 15.10 -15.23 11.59
N GLY A 280 15.33 -13.96 11.26
CA GLY A 280 15.56 -12.89 12.21
C GLY A 280 14.29 -12.18 12.70
N ALA A 281 14.49 -11.20 13.58
CA ALA A 281 13.43 -10.38 14.17
C ALA A 281 12.64 -9.53 13.16
N ILE A 282 13.20 -9.30 11.97
CA ILE A 282 12.59 -8.53 10.88
C ILE A 282 11.92 -9.41 9.83
N SER A 283 11.72 -10.70 10.13
CA SER A 283 11.08 -11.64 9.23
C SER A 283 9.68 -11.17 8.84
N ALA A 284 9.45 -11.05 7.54
CA ALA A 284 8.16 -10.76 6.94
C ALA A 284 7.98 -11.66 5.72
N PRO A 285 6.81 -12.31 5.52
CA PRO A 285 6.58 -13.20 4.37
C PRO A 285 6.90 -12.55 3.01
N MET A 286 6.72 -11.23 2.91
CA MET A 286 7.05 -10.44 1.72
C MET A 286 8.51 -10.62 1.28
N TYR A 287 9.48 -10.61 2.21
CA TYR A 287 10.89 -10.70 1.87
C TYR A 287 11.25 -12.07 1.31
N SER A 288 10.77 -13.15 1.93
CA SER A 288 11.01 -14.52 1.46
C SER A 288 10.33 -14.80 0.11
N VAL A 289 9.15 -14.20 -0.12
CA VAL A 289 8.41 -14.38 -1.37
C VAL A 289 9.01 -13.56 -2.52
N LYS A 290 9.43 -12.32 -2.27
CA LYS A 290 9.87 -11.38 -3.32
C LYS A 290 11.39 -11.40 -3.54
N GLY A 291 12.17 -11.63 -2.48
CA GLY A 291 13.64 -11.60 -2.51
C GLY A 291 14.26 -12.44 -3.63
N PRO A 292 13.93 -13.74 -3.78
CA PRO A 292 14.52 -14.58 -4.83
C PRO A 292 14.24 -14.06 -6.25
N SER A 293 13.06 -13.49 -6.48
CA SER A 293 12.68 -12.83 -7.74
C SER A 293 13.46 -11.54 -7.98
N MET A 294 13.65 -10.73 -6.94
CA MET A 294 14.44 -9.49 -7.02
C MET A 294 15.91 -9.77 -7.33
N VAL A 295 16.50 -10.78 -6.70
CA VAL A 295 17.89 -11.20 -6.96
C VAL A 295 18.08 -11.62 -8.43
N LYS A 296 17.05 -12.24 -9.02
CA LYS A 296 17.04 -12.68 -10.43
C LYS A 296 16.60 -11.59 -11.41
N SER A 297 16.24 -10.39 -10.94
CA SER A 297 15.66 -9.31 -11.75
C SER A 297 14.44 -9.76 -12.58
N HIS A 298 13.59 -10.59 -11.98
CA HIS A 298 12.35 -11.10 -12.59
C HIS A 298 11.17 -10.79 -11.68
N TYR A 299 10.22 -9.98 -12.14
CA TYR A 299 9.22 -9.31 -11.29
C TYR A 299 7.77 -9.70 -11.61
N PRO A 300 7.39 -10.98 -11.50
CA PRO A 300 6.04 -11.42 -11.84
C PRO A 300 5.00 -10.66 -11.00
N THR A 301 4.13 -9.93 -11.70
CA THR A 301 3.23 -8.96 -11.08
C THR A 301 2.17 -9.62 -10.22
N ALA A 302 2.27 -9.43 -8.90
CA ALA A 302 1.20 -9.72 -7.96
C ALA A 302 0.57 -8.42 -7.43
N PHE A 303 1.38 -7.37 -7.26
CA PHE A 303 0.91 -6.03 -6.96
C PHE A 303 1.67 -5.02 -7.82
N PRO A 304 1.02 -4.39 -8.83
CA PRO A 304 1.70 -3.48 -9.75
C PRO A 304 2.40 -2.31 -9.06
N LEU A 305 3.61 -2.01 -9.50
CA LEU A 305 4.44 -0.93 -8.98
C LEU A 305 3.71 0.42 -9.01
N LYS A 306 2.97 0.70 -10.10
CA LYS A 306 2.15 1.92 -10.22
C LYS A 306 1.10 2.06 -9.12
N HIS A 307 0.54 0.94 -8.64
CA HIS A 307 -0.47 0.97 -7.58
C HIS A 307 0.17 1.14 -6.20
N GLN A 308 1.32 0.52 -5.93
CA GLN A 308 2.08 0.81 -4.71
C GLN A 308 2.52 2.28 -4.65
N GLN A 309 2.97 2.84 -5.78
CA GLN A 309 3.34 4.26 -5.85
C GLN A 309 2.13 5.17 -5.62
N LYS A 310 0.96 4.84 -6.21
CA LYS A 310 -0.31 5.52 -5.92
C LYS A 310 -0.59 5.50 -4.41
N ASP A 311 -0.48 4.35 -3.75
CA ASP A 311 -0.76 4.24 -2.31
C ASP A 311 0.21 5.05 -1.45
N LEU A 312 1.51 5.09 -1.80
CA LEU A 312 2.48 5.95 -1.12
C LEU A 312 2.12 7.44 -1.29
N ARG A 313 1.74 7.86 -2.50
CA ARG A 313 1.28 9.24 -2.75
C ARG A 313 0.04 9.58 -1.93
N LEU A 314 -0.95 8.69 -1.85
CA LEU A 314 -2.15 8.91 -1.05
C LEU A 314 -1.83 8.93 0.45
N ALA A 315 -0.93 8.07 0.93
CA ALA A 315 -0.48 8.07 2.32
C ALA A 315 0.27 9.36 2.70
N LEU A 316 1.09 9.91 1.79
CA LEU A 316 1.74 11.21 1.97
C LEU A 316 0.71 12.34 2.05
N GLY A 317 -0.31 12.34 1.19
CA GLY A 317 -1.41 13.30 1.28
C GLY A 317 -2.21 13.18 2.58
N LEU A 318 -2.44 11.96 3.07
CA LEU A 318 -3.04 11.73 4.38
C LEU A 318 -2.17 12.33 5.51
N ALA A 319 -0.86 12.06 5.47
CA ALA A 319 0.08 12.57 6.47
C ALA A 319 0.12 14.11 6.50
N GLU A 320 0.12 14.74 5.32
CA GLU A 320 0.03 16.20 5.17
C GLU A 320 -1.25 16.76 5.79
N SER A 321 -2.41 16.12 5.55
CA SER A 321 -3.71 16.58 6.07
C SER A 321 -3.79 16.64 7.60
N VAL A 322 -2.90 15.92 8.30
CA VAL A 322 -2.81 15.88 9.76
C VAL A 322 -1.47 16.41 10.30
N SER A 323 -0.66 17.04 9.45
CA SER A 323 0.66 17.58 9.81
C SER A 323 1.62 16.54 10.43
N GLN A 324 1.52 15.27 10.01
CA GLN A 324 2.43 14.20 10.46
C GLN A 324 3.61 14.06 9.49
N SER A 325 4.84 14.15 10.02
CA SER A 325 6.05 13.94 9.20
C SER A 325 6.26 12.45 8.89
N THR A 326 6.51 12.13 7.61
CA THR A 326 6.74 10.76 7.08
C THR A 326 7.92 10.70 6.09
N PRO A 327 9.14 11.11 6.50
CA PRO A 327 10.27 11.30 5.58
C PRO A 327 10.72 10.01 4.87
N ILE A 328 10.61 8.85 5.53
CA ILE A 328 10.96 7.55 4.95
C ILE A 328 10.01 7.22 3.78
N ALA A 329 8.71 7.44 3.96
CA ALA A 329 7.73 7.20 2.91
C ALA A 329 7.92 8.17 1.73
N ALA A 330 8.31 9.41 2.00
CA ALA A 330 8.62 10.40 0.97
C ALA A 330 9.80 9.96 0.10
N ALA A 331 10.90 9.51 0.73
CA ALA A 331 12.06 8.98 0.01
C ALA A 331 11.70 7.72 -0.82
N ALA A 332 10.97 6.78 -0.22
CA ALA A 332 10.51 5.58 -0.91
C ALA A 332 9.63 5.93 -2.13
N ASN A 333 8.69 6.88 -1.99
CA ASN A 333 7.84 7.33 -3.09
C ASN A 333 8.62 7.85 -4.29
N GLU A 334 9.73 8.57 -4.07
CA GLU A 334 10.58 9.02 -5.18
C GLU A 334 11.27 7.86 -5.89
N LEU A 335 11.74 6.83 -5.17
CA LEU A 335 12.28 5.62 -5.80
C LEU A 335 11.23 4.90 -6.67
N TYR A 336 9.99 4.83 -6.19
CA TYR A 336 8.89 4.29 -6.99
C TYR A 336 8.60 5.13 -8.24
N LYS A 337 8.72 6.46 -8.19
CA LYS A 337 8.61 7.31 -9.39
C LYS A 337 9.75 7.07 -10.37
N VAL A 338 10.99 6.91 -9.89
CA VAL A 338 12.14 6.55 -10.73
C VAL A 338 11.93 5.21 -11.43
N ALA A 339 11.49 4.18 -10.70
CA ALA A 339 11.18 2.88 -11.30
C ALA A 339 10.06 2.97 -12.36
N LYS A 340 9.02 3.79 -12.13
CA LYS A 340 8.00 4.06 -13.16
C LYS A 340 8.60 4.72 -14.40
N ALA A 341 9.54 5.65 -14.25
CA ALA A 341 10.22 6.30 -15.36
C ALA A 341 11.10 5.32 -16.17
N TYR A 342 11.51 4.20 -15.56
CA TYR A 342 12.18 3.09 -16.25
C TYR A 342 11.21 2.12 -16.95
N GLY A 343 9.91 2.45 -17.03
CA GLY A 343 8.91 1.62 -17.70
C GLY A 343 8.36 0.48 -16.83
N LEU A 344 8.72 0.41 -15.55
CA LEU A 344 8.38 -0.73 -14.66
C LEU A 344 7.01 -0.58 -13.99
N SER A 345 6.10 0.22 -14.57
CA SER A 345 4.81 0.55 -13.94
C SER A 345 3.92 -0.68 -13.73
N ASP A 346 3.97 -1.63 -14.67
CA ASP A 346 3.13 -2.84 -14.67
C ASP A 346 3.84 -4.07 -14.11
N GLU A 347 5.14 -3.97 -13.82
CA GLU A 347 5.88 -4.97 -13.06
C GLU A 347 5.43 -4.98 -11.60
N ASP A 348 5.81 -6.03 -10.86
CA ASP A 348 5.58 -6.08 -9.43
C ASP A 348 6.26 -4.91 -8.70
N PHE A 349 5.67 -4.44 -7.59
CA PHE A 349 6.24 -3.36 -6.78
C PHE A 349 7.64 -3.66 -6.20
N SER A 350 8.06 -4.93 -6.22
CA SER A 350 9.44 -5.34 -5.91
C SER A 350 10.47 -4.89 -6.96
N ALA A 351 10.04 -4.49 -8.16
CA ALA A 351 10.90 -3.89 -9.19
C ALA A 351 11.43 -2.50 -8.81
N VAL A 352 11.02 -1.93 -7.66
CA VAL A 352 11.62 -0.70 -7.11
C VAL A 352 13.13 -0.80 -6.90
N ILE A 353 13.66 -2.02 -6.71
CA ILE A 353 15.11 -2.26 -6.66
C ILE A 353 15.86 -1.75 -7.89
N GLU A 354 15.23 -1.73 -9.07
CA GLU A 354 15.83 -1.22 -10.30
C GLU A 354 16.09 0.29 -10.25
N ALA A 355 15.31 1.05 -9.47
CA ALA A 355 15.55 2.48 -9.28
C ALA A 355 16.87 2.79 -8.57
N LEU A 356 17.40 1.83 -7.82
CA LEU A 356 18.62 1.95 -7.02
C LEU A 356 19.85 1.37 -7.72
N LYS A 357 19.68 0.63 -8.83
CA LYS A 357 20.82 0.14 -9.60
C LYS A 357 21.45 1.31 -10.34
N ALA A 358 22.79 1.39 -10.28
CA ALA A 358 23.52 2.30 -11.15
C ALA A 358 23.18 1.96 -12.60
N LYS A 359 22.86 2.96 -13.42
CA LYS A 359 22.85 2.78 -14.87
C LYS A 359 24.27 2.37 -15.26
N SER A 360 24.45 1.21 -15.86
CA SER A 360 25.67 0.99 -16.61
C SER A 360 25.61 1.94 -17.80
N ASP A 361 26.62 2.78 -17.95
CA ASP A 361 26.85 3.52 -19.19
C ASP A 361 27.30 2.51 -20.26
N ASP A 362 26.43 1.59 -20.67
CA ASP A 362 26.66 0.70 -21.83
C ASP A 362 26.19 1.40 -23.12
N SER A 363 26.65 2.64 -23.28
CA SER A 363 26.60 3.37 -24.56
C SER A 363 27.90 4.14 -24.72
N ALA A 364 28.95 3.40 -25.09
CA ALA A 364 30.14 3.91 -25.73
C ALA A 364 30.41 3.10 -27.00
#